data_AF-I4VJP2-F1
#
_entry.id   AF-I4VJP2-F1
#
_cell.length_a   1.000
_cell.length_b   1.000
_cell.length_c   1.000
_cell.angle_alpha   90.00
_cell.angle_beta   90.00
_cell.angle_gamma   90.00
#
_symmetry.space_group_name_H-M   'P 1'
#
loop_
_entity.id
_entity.type
_entity.pdbx_description
1 polymer ?
#
loop_
_entity_poly.entity_id
_entity_poly.type
_entity_poly.pdbx_seq_one_letter_code
_entity_poly.pdbx_strand_id
1 'polypeptide(L)'
;MWIHNGQNRAIARDAFASLLPRGILDRRSKGSYTGYLAAVYARNKLAMRQFLENGQLCAHDLIDRSALTDFFARKLAPRDISFLRIFDLCAVENWVRQQSHDPP
;
A
#
# COMPACT_ATOMS: atom_id res chain seq x y z
N MET A 1 14.99 1.84 -29.61
CA MET A 1 14.52 0.91 -28.56
C MET A 1 13.77 1.70 -27.50
N TRP A 2 12.59 1.23 -27.03
CA TRP A 2 11.77 1.97 -26.06
C TRP A 2 12.33 1.98 -24.62
N ILE A 3 13.13 0.96 -24.27
CA ILE A 3 13.86 0.86 -23.00
C ILE A 3 15.37 0.83 -23.32
N HIS A 4 16.19 1.61 -22.61
CA HIS A 4 17.64 1.61 -22.75
C HIS A 4 18.30 1.95 -21.40
N ASN A 5 19.39 1.27 -21.02
CA ASN A 5 20.11 1.46 -19.74
C ASN A 5 19.20 1.50 -18.49
N GLY A 6 18.17 0.64 -18.45
CA GLY A 6 17.20 0.59 -17.35
C GLY A 6 16.20 1.75 -17.30
N GLN A 7 16.14 2.58 -18.35
CA GLN A 7 15.20 3.70 -18.46
C GLN A 7 14.10 3.40 -19.48
N ASN A 8 12.85 3.48 -19.01
CA ASN A 8 11.66 3.36 -19.85
C ASN A 8 11.38 4.68 -20.60
N ARG A 9 10.87 4.59 -21.83
CA ARG A 9 10.65 5.72 -22.76
C ARG A 9 11.94 6.41 -23.22
N ALA A 10 13.02 5.66 -23.39
CA ALA A 10 14.35 6.18 -23.70
C ALA A 10 14.35 7.16 -24.89
N ILE A 11 13.78 6.77 -26.04
CA ILE A 11 13.67 7.61 -27.24
C ILE A 11 12.97 8.95 -26.96
N ALA A 12 11.88 8.94 -26.19
CA ALA A 12 11.18 10.18 -25.85
C ALA A 12 12.03 11.06 -24.92
N ARG A 13 12.71 10.47 -23.94
CA ARG A 13 13.58 11.23 -23.03
C ARG A 13 14.74 11.88 -23.78
N ASP A 14 15.36 11.16 -24.72
CA ASP A 14 16.45 11.67 -25.55
C ASP A 14 15.97 12.81 -26.45
N ALA A 15 14.81 12.65 -27.11
CA ALA A 15 14.24 13.66 -28.00
C ALA A 15 13.90 15.00 -27.28
N PHE A 16 13.56 14.94 -25.99
CA PHE A 16 13.22 16.12 -25.17
C PHE A 16 14.31 16.49 -24.15
N ALA A 17 15.52 15.94 -24.28
CA ALA A 17 16.60 16.12 -23.29
C ALA A 17 17.05 17.58 -23.12
N SER A 18 16.95 18.39 -24.18
CA SER A 18 17.26 19.82 -24.14
C SER A 18 16.12 20.71 -23.62
N LEU A 19 14.92 20.15 -23.47
CA LEU A 19 13.69 20.89 -23.16
C LEU A 19 13.15 20.62 -21.76
N LEU A 20 13.67 19.61 -21.06
CA LEU A 20 13.20 19.20 -19.74
C LEU A 20 14.26 19.42 -18.65
N PRO A 21 13.86 19.86 -17.44
CA PRO A 21 14.75 19.90 -16.30
C PRO A 21 15.35 18.51 -16.01
N ARG A 22 16.63 18.50 -15.59
CA ARG A 22 17.38 17.26 -15.33
C ARG A 22 16.68 16.33 -14.32
N GLY A 23 16.00 16.89 -13.32
CA GLY A 23 15.19 16.13 -12.37
C GLY A 23 13.98 15.39 -12.95
N ILE A 24 13.49 15.77 -14.14
CA ILE A 24 12.43 15.05 -14.88
C ILE A 24 13.05 13.98 -15.78
N LEU A 25 14.16 14.29 -16.45
CA LEU A 25 14.90 13.38 -17.34
C LEU A 25 15.45 12.18 -16.57
N ASP A 26 16.05 12.42 -15.40
CA ASP A 26 16.68 11.39 -14.58
C ASP A 26 15.68 10.71 -13.62
N ARG A 27 14.39 11.08 -13.68
CA ARG A 27 13.37 10.51 -12.80
C ARG A 27 13.15 9.03 -13.11
N ARG A 28 13.66 8.18 -12.23
CA ARG A 28 13.52 6.71 -12.30
C ARG A 28 12.27 6.19 -11.60
N SER A 29 11.72 6.94 -10.65
CA SER A 29 10.47 6.58 -9.97
C SER A 29 9.25 7.11 -10.73
N LYS A 30 8.19 6.30 -10.79
CA LYS A 30 6.83 6.86 -10.98
C LYS A 30 6.43 7.51 -9.65
N GLY A 31 5.60 8.56 -9.70
CA GLY A 31 5.03 9.11 -8.46
C GLY A 31 4.40 7.97 -7.68
N SER A 32 4.88 7.73 -6.46
CA SER A 32 4.33 6.67 -5.63
C SER A 32 3.12 7.20 -4.90
N TYR A 33 2.01 6.46 -4.96
CA TYR A 33 0.83 6.75 -4.16
C TYR A 33 1.04 6.44 -2.67
N THR A 34 2.22 5.95 -2.26
CA THR A 34 2.53 5.63 -0.86
C THR A 34 2.24 6.79 0.09
N GLY A 35 2.54 8.05 -0.29
CA GLY A 35 2.24 9.21 0.56
C GLY A 35 0.74 9.41 0.78
N TYR A 36 -0.05 9.26 -0.29
CA TYR A 36 -1.51 9.30 -0.21
C TYR A 36 -2.06 8.12 0.62
N LEU A 37 -1.58 6.90 0.38
CA LEU A 37 -2.00 5.71 1.13
C LEU A 37 -1.63 5.81 2.62
N ALA A 38 -0.48 6.41 2.95
CA ALA A 38 -0.09 6.67 4.32
C ALA A 38 -1.05 7.65 5.01
N ALA A 39 -1.51 8.69 4.30
CA ALA A 39 -2.54 9.60 4.81
C ALA A 39 -3.89 8.91 5.02
N VAL A 40 -4.30 8.05 4.08
CA VAL A 40 -5.52 7.22 4.20
C VAL A 40 -5.40 6.27 5.40
N TYR A 41 -4.28 5.57 5.55
CA TYR A 41 -4.02 4.71 6.69
C TYR A 41 -4.08 5.49 8.00
N ALA A 42 -3.38 6.62 8.11
CA ALA A 42 -3.37 7.44 9.32
C ALA A 42 -4.78 7.88 9.73
N ARG A 43 -5.61 8.29 8.76
CA ARG A 43 -7.01 8.69 9.00
C ARG A 43 -7.90 7.54 9.45
N ASN A 44 -7.68 6.33 8.93
CA ASN A 44 -8.57 5.19 9.13
C ASN A 44 -8.00 4.11 10.07
N LYS A 45 -6.83 4.35 10.68
CA LYS A 45 -6.07 3.38 11.47
C LYS A 45 -6.92 2.67 12.52
N LEU A 46 -7.72 3.42 13.27
CA LEU A 46 -8.57 2.86 14.32
C LEU A 46 -9.69 1.96 13.75
N ALA A 47 -10.34 2.41 12.67
CA ALA A 47 -11.40 1.64 12.02
C ALA A 47 -10.84 0.35 11.39
N MET A 48 -9.68 0.41 10.74
CA MET A 48 -9.00 -0.77 10.18
C MET A 48 -8.62 -1.77 11.28
N ARG A 49 -8.11 -1.28 12.42
CA ARG A 49 -7.81 -2.12 13.58
C ARG A 49 -9.05 -2.86 14.06
N GLN A 50 -10.13 -2.15 14.32
CA GLN A 50 -11.39 -2.74 14.79
C GLN A 50 -11.98 -3.72 13.77
N PHE A 51 -11.87 -3.41 12.48
CA PHE A 51 -12.36 -4.27 11.41
C PHE A 51 -11.66 -5.63 11.37
N LEU A 52 -10.34 -5.64 11.58
CA LEU A 52 -9.53 -6.85 11.62
C LEU A 52 -9.65 -7.59 12.96
N GLU A 53 -9.53 -6.89 14.09
CA GLU A 53 -9.58 -7.51 15.43
C GLU A 53 -10.92 -8.19 15.73
N ASN A 54 -12.01 -7.64 15.18
CA ASN A 54 -13.36 -8.21 15.29
C ASN A 54 -13.77 -8.96 14.00
N GLY A 55 -12.77 -9.38 13.22
CA GLY A 55 -12.94 -10.05 11.93
C GLY A 55 -12.83 -11.56 12.01
N GLN A 56 -13.21 -12.21 10.91
CA GLN A 56 -13.14 -13.65 10.74
C GLN A 56 -11.70 -14.13 10.77
N LEU A 57 -10.75 -13.36 10.21
CA LEU A 57 -9.35 -13.76 10.21
C LEU A 57 -8.77 -13.85 11.63
N CYS A 58 -9.15 -12.95 12.55
CA CYS A 58 -8.78 -13.07 13.96
C CYS A 58 -9.61 -14.12 14.70
N ALA A 59 -10.90 -14.27 14.39
CA ALA A 59 -11.77 -15.26 15.05
C ALA A 59 -11.35 -16.72 14.75
N HIS A 60 -10.69 -16.95 13.61
CA HIS A 60 -10.19 -18.25 13.19
C HIS A 60 -8.67 -18.41 13.33
N ASP A 61 -8.01 -17.55 14.12
CA ASP A 61 -6.56 -17.59 14.40
C ASP A 61 -5.66 -17.55 13.15
N LEU A 62 -6.14 -16.97 12.04
CA LEU A 62 -5.38 -16.78 10.79
C LEU A 62 -4.47 -15.55 10.83
N ILE A 63 -4.70 -14.64 11.78
CA ILE A 63 -3.85 -13.49 12.08
C ILE A 63 -3.51 -13.52 13.57
N ASP A 64 -2.23 -13.38 13.89
CA ASP A 64 -1.78 -13.17 15.27
C ASP A 64 -2.33 -11.85 15.83
N ARG A 65 -3.26 -11.97 16.78
CA ARG A 65 -3.93 -10.85 17.42
C ARG A 65 -2.98 -9.98 18.23
N SER A 66 -1.98 -10.57 18.89
CA SER A 66 -0.99 -9.82 19.66
C SER A 66 -0.13 -8.99 18.72
N ALA A 67 0.41 -9.62 17.67
CA ALA A 67 1.22 -8.92 16.67
C ALA A 67 0.44 -7.79 15.97
N LEU A 68 -0.85 -8.01 15.68
CA LEU A 68 -1.72 -6.99 15.11
C LEU A 68 -1.90 -5.80 16.08
N THR A 69 -2.17 -6.09 17.36
CA THR A 69 -2.31 -5.08 18.41
C THR A 69 -1.03 -4.26 18.56
N ASP A 70 0.12 -4.92 18.63
CA ASP A 70 1.43 -4.29 18.75
C ASP A 70 1.75 -3.41 17.53
N PHE A 71 1.41 -3.89 16.33
CA PHE A 71 1.57 -3.13 15.09
C PHE A 71 0.77 -1.83 15.13
N PHE A 72 -0.49 -1.88 15.58
CA PHE A 72 -1.33 -0.69 15.70
C PHE A 72 -0.92 0.23 16.86
N ALA A 73 -0.29 -0.28 17.92
CA ALA A 73 0.27 0.56 18.98
C ALA A 73 1.53 1.32 18.53
N ARG A 74 2.30 0.74 17.59
CA ARG A 74 3.56 1.32 17.10
C ARG A 74 3.37 2.63 16.32
N LYS A 75 4.33 3.54 16.49
CA LYS A 75 4.54 4.70 15.62
C LYS A 75 5.42 4.31 14.44
N LEU A 76 4.91 4.48 13.21
CA LEU A 76 5.66 4.15 12.00
C LEU A 76 6.77 5.17 11.75
N ALA A 77 7.94 4.69 11.33
CA ALA A 77 9.05 5.55 10.94
C ALA A 77 8.74 6.26 9.61
N PRO A 78 9.40 7.39 9.30
CA PRO A 78 9.32 7.99 7.98
C PRO A 78 9.69 6.96 6.90
N ARG A 79 8.89 6.89 5.82
CA ARG A 79 9.04 5.93 4.70
C ARG A 79 8.80 4.46 5.06
N ASP A 80 8.33 4.15 6.26
CA ASP A 80 7.86 2.81 6.60
C ASP A 80 6.61 2.48 5.76
N ILE A 81 6.68 1.38 5.01
CA ILE A 81 5.60 0.91 4.12
C ILE A 81 4.88 -0.32 4.68
N SER A 82 5.20 -0.77 5.90
CA SER A 82 4.57 -1.93 6.52
C SER A 82 3.06 -1.79 6.69
N PHE A 83 2.54 -0.56 6.76
CA PHE A 83 1.10 -0.30 6.76
C PHE A 83 0.38 -0.78 5.50
N LEU A 84 1.09 -0.98 4.39
CA LEU A 84 0.50 -1.57 3.18
C LEU A 84 -0.03 -2.97 3.45
N ARG A 85 0.60 -3.71 4.36
CA ARG A 85 0.12 -5.04 4.75
C ARG A 85 -1.25 -5.00 5.41
N ILE A 86 -1.58 -3.94 6.14
CA ILE A 86 -2.91 -3.76 6.74
C ILE A 86 -3.98 -3.62 5.65
N PHE A 87 -3.68 -2.95 4.54
CA PHE A 87 -4.62 -2.89 3.41
C PHE A 87 -4.88 -4.28 2.81
N ASP A 88 -3.83 -5.10 2.64
CA ASP A 88 -4.00 -6.48 2.17
C ASP A 88 -4.89 -7.29 3.12
N LEU A 89 -4.64 -7.21 4.42
CA LEU A 89 -5.43 -7.92 5.42
C LEU A 89 -6.89 -7.46 5.40
N CYS A 90 -7.15 -6.15 5.31
CA CYS A 90 -8.51 -5.63 5.19
C CYS A 90 -9.20 -6.11 3.90
N ALA A 91 -8.48 -6.22 2.79
CA ALA A 91 -9.02 -6.73 1.54
C ALA A 91 -9.43 -8.21 1.67
N VAL A 92 -8.57 -9.04 2.28
CA VAL A 92 -8.88 -10.45 2.53
C VAL A 92 -10.04 -10.60 3.52
N GLU A 93 -10.03 -9.87 4.62
CA GLU A 93 -11.12 -9.89 5.61
C GLU A 93 -12.46 -9.50 4.99
N ASN A 94 -12.47 -8.46 4.15
CA ASN A 94 -13.68 -8.07 3.42
C ASN A 94 -14.15 -9.17 2.46
N TRP A 95 -13.24 -9.85 1.76
CA TRP A 95 -13.59 -10.98 0.90
C TRP A 95 -14.22 -12.13 1.70
N VAL A 96 -13.62 -12.53 2.82
CA VAL A 96 -14.13 -13.59 3.71
C VAL A 96 -15.54 -13.25 4.21
N ARG A 97 -15.76 -12.02 4.69
CA ARG A 97 -17.08 -11.56 5.17
C ARG A 97 -18.16 -11.66 4.09
N GLN A 98 -17.82 -11.39 2.83
CA GLN A 98 -18.75 -11.52 1.70
C GLN A 98 -19.05 -12.97 1.34
N GLN A 99 -18.16 -13.93 1.68
CA GLN A 99 -18.45 -15.36 1.47
C GLN A 99 -19.33 -15.94 2.57
N SER A 100 -19.29 -15.37 3.78
CA SER A 100 -20.11 -15.80 4.92
C SER A 100 -21.55 -15.31 4.89
N HIS A 101 -21.93 -14.50 3.89
CA HIS A 101 -23.33 -14.22 3.60
C HIS A 101 -23.88 -15.37 2.76
N ASP A 102 -24.63 -16.29 3.38
CA ASP A 102 -25.50 -17.18 2.62
C ASP A 102 -26.47 -16.31 1.79
N PRO A 103 -26.61 -16.55 0.47
CA PRO A 103 -27.71 -15.97 -0.27
C PRO A 103 -29.03 -16.51 0.30
N PRO A 104 -30.11 -15.72 0.31
CA PRO A 104 -31.42 -16.17 0.74
C PRO A 104 -31.94 -17.36 -0.08
#